data_AF-A0A2A2XWP3-F1
#
_entry.id   AF-A0A2A2XWP3-F1
#
_cell.length_a   1.000
_cell.length_b   1.000
_cell.length_c   1.000
_cell.angle_alpha   90.00
_cell.angle_beta   90.00
_cell.angle_gamma   90.00
#
_symmetry.space_group_name_H-M   'P 1'
#
loop_
_entity.id
_entity.type
_entity.pdbx_description
1 polymer ?
#
loop_
_entity_poly.entity_id
_entity_poly.type
_entity_poly.pdbx_seq_one_letter_code
_entity_poly.pdbx_strand_id
1 'polypeptide(L)'
;MHCDTTDHQLLSRVRHSNDEAAWTQFVGFYRNPIVKHCRSYGLTNEQSEEVAQDCFIRCFRYLPTFEYNEAVGRFRSWLNLIVNQQIGESFRSRVQDETIKRRYAEMLQELAAPSQLASQQPTSHDYELLSMAFQRVKAVVRPQHWQLFESFVIHGLTASEVAEQIGVSAVMVRVNAFRVRNRVREEWKVLQNGPF
;
A
#
# COMPACT_ATOMS: atom_id res chain seq x y z
N MET A 1 14.32 1.73 5.11
CA MET A 1 14.83 2.99 5.69
C MET A 1 15.76 2.74 6.88
N HIS A 2 17.06 3.00 6.74
CA HIS A 2 18.02 3.04 7.86
C HIS A 2 18.03 4.46 8.44
N CYS A 3 17.73 4.60 9.73
CA CYS A 3 17.89 5.86 10.45
C CYS A 3 18.04 5.50 11.95
N ASP A 4 18.75 6.32 12.70
CA ASP A 4 19.13 6.03 14.09
C ASP A 4 17.90 5.96 15.02
N THR A 5 18.07 5.32 16.19
CA THR A 5 17.00 5.11 17.18
C THR A 5 16.21 6.39 17.42
N THR A 6 14.89 6.30 17.25
CA THR A 6 14.00 7.43 17.47
C THR A 6 13.96 7.77 18.95
N ASP A 7 14.29 9.02 19.28
CA ASP A 7 14.19 9.50 20.66
C ASP A 7 12.75 9.40 21.18
N HIS A 8 12.57 8.66 22.26
CA HIS A 8 11.28 8.46 22.92
C HIS A 8 10.68 9.79 23.42
N GLN A 9 11.53 10.72 23.86
CA GLN A 9 11.09 12.03 24.31
C GLN A 9 10.52 12.86 23.15
N LEU A 10 11.13 12.75 21.97
CA LEU A 10 10.63 13.40 20.77
C LEU A 10 9.24 12.85 20.39
N LEU A 11 9.06 11.52 20.38
CA LEU A 11 7.75 10.92 20.09
C LEU A 11 6.69 11.37 21.10
N SER A 12 7.00 11.36 22.39
CA SER A 12 6.06 11.81 23.43
C SER A 12 5.64 13.27 23.26
N ARG A 13 6.57 14.15 22.84
CA ARG A 13 6.27 15.56 22.59
C ARG A 13 5.42 15.76 21.35
N VAL A 14 5.72 15.06 20.25
CA VAL A 14 4.97 15.14 18.98
C VAL A 14 3.51 14.65 19.14
N ARG A 15 3.22 13.78 20.11
CA ARG A 15 1.83 13.39 20.46
C ARG A 15 0.98 14.58 20.91
N HIS A 16 1.59 15.59 21.51
CA HIS A 16 0.92 16.82 21.88
C HIS A 16 0.94 17.73 20.64
N SER A 17 -0.16 17.77 19.89
CA SER A 17 -0.25 18.47 18.59
C SER A 17 0.08 19.97 18.62
N ASN A 18 0.17 20.58 19.80
CA ASN A 18 0.55 21.98 20.01
C ASN A 18 2.07 22.22 20.14
N ASP A 19 2.93 21.19 20.20
CA ASP A 19 4.39 21.37 20.28
C ASP A 19 4.99 21.47 18.85
N GLU A 20 4.87 22.65 18.24
CA GLU A 20 5.41 22.92 16.91
C GLU A 20 6.92 22.65 16.81
N ALA A 21 7.68 22.97 17.86
CA ALA A 21 9.12 22.75 17.89
C ALA A 21 9.47 21.25 17.83
N ALA A 22 8.71 20.41 18.52
CA ALA A 22 8.85 18.95 18.42
C ALA A 22 8.50 18.45 17.01
N TRP A 23 7.47 19.01 16.37
CA TRP A 23 7.13 18.68 14.98
C TRP A 23 8.22 19.08 13.99
N THR A 24 8.82 20.26 14.13
CA THR A 24 9.96 20.68 13.29
C THR A 24 11.14 19.74 13.44
N GLN A 25 11.49 19.37 14.67
CA GLN A 25 12.57 18.42 14.95
C GLN A 25 12.27 17.03 14.37
N PHE A 26 11.03 16.57 14.49
CA PHE A 26 10.56 15.31 13.93
C PHE A 26 10.66 15.26 12.41
N VAL A 27 10.17 16.31 11.72
CA VAL A 27 10.29 16.42 10.26
C VAL A 27 11.75 16.45 9.84
N GLY A 28 12.59 17.24 10.52
CA GLY A 28 14.03 17.32 10.23
C GLY A 28 14.74 15.96 10.33
N PHE A 29 14.33 15.12 11.28
CA PHE A 29 14.90 13.80 11.48
C PHE A 29 14.49 12.79 10.40
N TYR A 30 13.22 12.76 10.02
CA TYR A 30 12.68 11.72 9.13
C TYR A 30 12.63 12.09 7.65
N ARG A 31 12.65 13.38 7.30
CA ARG A 31 12.49 13.82 5.91
C ARG A 31 13.58 13.24 5.01
N ASN A 32 14.85 13.38 5.39
CA ASN A 32 15.96 12.88 4.59
C ASN A 32 15.96 11.35 4.44
N PRO A 33 15.76 10.56 5.51
CA PRO A 33 15.56 9.11 5.38
C PRO A 33 14.40 8.71 4.47
N ILE A 34 13.25 9.37 4.58
CA ILE A 34 12.07 9.10 3.73
C ILE A 34 12.40 9.42 2.27
N VAL A 35 12.92 10.62 1.99
CA VAL A 35 13.28 11.05 0.62
C VAL A 35 14.34 10.11 0.01
N LYS A 36 15.37 9.71 0.76
CA LYS A 36 16.36 8.73 0.28
C LYS A 36 15.73 7.38 -0.04
N HIS A 37 14.80 6.92 0.79
CA HIS A 37 14.07 5.66 0.59
C HIS A 37 13.13 5.76 -0.62
N CYS A 38 12.45 6.88 -0.85
CA CYS A 38 11.68 7.12 -2.08
C CYS A 38 12.57 7.13 -3.34
N ARG A 39 13.73 7.80 -3.27
CA ARG A 39 14.69 7.86 -4.39
C ARG A 39 15.28 6.50 -4.72
N SER A 40 15.55 5.64 -3.73
CA SER A 40 16.02 4.27 -4.01
C SER A 40 14.98 3.42 -4.75
N TYR A 41 13.72 3.87 -4.79
CA TYR A 41 12.64 3.23 -5.54
C TYR A 41 12.43 3.89 -6.91
N GLY A 42 13.24 4.89 -7.30
CA GLY A 42 13.15 5.54 -8.61
C GLY A 42 12.17 6.73 -8.69
N LEU A 43 11.75 7.30 -7.56
CA LEU A 43 10.98 8.54 -7.55
C LEU A 43 11.89 9.74 -7.85
N THR A 44 11.35 10.76 -8.54
CA THR A 44 12.05 12.03 -8.71
C THR A 44 12.17 12.75 -7.36
N ASN A 45 12.98 13.81 -7.31
CA ASN A 45 13.08 14.63 -6.11
C ASN A 45 11.71 15.17 -5.69
N GLU A 46 10.99 15.80 -6.61
CA GLU A 46 9.67 16.39 -6.35
C GLU A 46 8.66 15.39 -5.79
N GLN A 47 8.59 14.19 -6.38
CA GLN A 47 7.71 13.13 -5.92
C GLN A 47 8.10 12.56 -4.56
N SER A 48 9.41 12.47 -4.31
CA SER A 48 9.91 12.03 -3.02
C SER A 48 9.52 13.03 -1.92
N GLU A 49 9.50 14.32 -2.23
CA GLU A 49 9.05 15.37 -1.31
C GLU A 49 7.53 15.34 -1.09
N GLU A 50 6.75 15.11 -2.14
CA GLU A 50 5.29 14.93 -2.04
C GLU A 50 4.93 13.73 -1.14
N VAL A 51 5.58 12.58 -1.37
CA VAL A 51 5.43 11.39 -0.51
C VAL A 51 5.80 11.71 0.94
N ALA A 52 6.90 12.42 1.17
CA ALA A 52 7.32 12.79 2.51
C ALA A 52 6.27 13.68 3.21
N GLN A 53 5.74 14.68 2.50
CA GLN A 53 4.70 15.57 3.00
C GLN A 53 3.44 14.80 3.41
N ASP A 54 2.96 13.91 2.55
CA ASP A 54 1.81 13.05 2.84
C ASP A 54 2.03 12.15 4.05
N CYS A 55 3.23 11.58 4.17
CA CYS A 55 3.60 10.78 5.33
C CYS A 55 3.53 11.60 6.62
N PHE A 56 4.02 12.85 6.61
CA PHE A 56 3.97 13.74 7.76
C PHE A 56 2.55 14.15 8.12
N ILE A 57 1.68 14.43 7.15
CA ILE A 57 0.26 14.71 7.40
C ILE A 57 -0.42 13.52 8.08
N ARG A 58 -0.14 12.29 7.62
CA ARG A 58 -0.67 11.08 8.25
C ARG A 58 -0.13 10.87 9.67
N CYS A 59 1.16 11.16 9.89
CA CYS A 59 1.74 11.17 11.22
C CYS A 59 1.03 12.16 12.14
N PHE A 60 0.75 13.38 11.67
CA PHE A 60 0.07 14.41 12.45
C PHE A 60 -1.31 13.97 12.93
N ARG A 61 -2.05 13.24 12.08
CA ARG A 61 -3.38 12.71 12.43
C ARG A 61 -3.33 11.51 13.36
N TYR A 62 -2.31 10.66 13.25
CA TYR A 62 -2.25 9.37 13.94
C TYR A 62 -1.46 9.40 15.25
N LEU A 63 -0.41 10.23 15.36
CA LEU A 63 0.44 10.27 16.55
C LEU A 63 -0.30 10.63 17.85
N PRO A 64 -1.33 11.51 17.87
CA PRO A 64 -2.11 11.77 19.08
C PRO A 64 -2.75 10.49 19.67
N THR A 65 -3.17 9.55 18.82
CA THR A 65 -3.79 8.28 19.23
C THR A 65 -2.80 7.11 19.30
N PHE A 66 -1.52 7.36 19.03
CA PHE A 66 -0.50 6.32 19.06
C PHE A 66 -0.11 5.96 20.49
N GLU A 67 -0.52 4.78 20.95
CA GLU A 67 -0.08 4.21 22.22
C GLU A 67 1.29 3.54 22.07
N TYR A 68 2.27 4.08 22.77
CA TYR A 68 3.61 3.50 22.84
C TYR A 68 3.58 2.24 23.70
N ASN A 69 3.99 1.10 23.12
CA ASN A 69 4.13 -0.17 23.83
C ASN A 69 5.57 -0.67 23.64
N GLU A 70 6.35 -0.68 24.73
CA GLU A 70 7.77 -1.04 24.76
C GLU A 70 8.04 -2.48 24.30
N ALA A 71 7.06 -3.37 24.34
CA ALA A 71 7.24 -4.75 23.90
C ALA A 71 7.39 -4.89 22.37
N VAL A 72 7.16 -3.83 21.59
CA VAL A 72 7.10 -3.94 20.13
C VAL A 72 7.65 -2.68 19.44
N GLY A 73 8.82 -2.80 18.80
CA GLY A 73 9.49 -1.74 18.04
C GLY A 73 8.71 -1.23 16.82
N ARG A 74 7.64 -0.46 17.05
CA ARG A 74 6.55 -0.26 16.06
C ARG A 74 6.54 1.08 15.34
N PHE A 75 7.06 2.18 15.88
CA PHE A 75 6.91 3.49 15.21
C PHE A 75 7.59 3.52 13.84
N ARG A 76 8.85 3.07 13.75
CA ARG A 76 9.61 3.06 12.50
C ARG A 76 9.06 2.05 11.50
N SER A 77 8.62 0.89 11.99
CA SER A 77 7.98 -0.15 11.19
C SER A 77 6.64 0.34 10.61
N TRP A 78 5.87 1.06 11.42
CA TRP A 78 4.64 1.73 10.99
C TRP A 78 4.93 2.86 10.00
N LEU A 79 5.92 3.71 10.26
CA LEU A 79 6.32 4.78 9.35
C LEU A 79 6.81 4.21 8.01
N ASN A 80 7.61 3.14 8.02
CA ASN A 80 8.02 2.43 6.81
C ASN A 80 6.82 1.89 6.03
N LEU A 81 5.80 1.35 6.72
CA LEU A 81 4.57 0.91 6.08
C LEU A 81 3.85 2.07 5.38
N ILE A 82 3.72 3.22 6.05
CA ILE A 82 3.09 4.42 5.49
C ILE A 82 3.88 4.95 4.28
N VAL A 83 5.20 5.03 4.39
CA VAL A 83 6.08 5.48 3.30
C VAL A 83 5.96 4.55 2.10
N ASN A 84 6.03 3.24 2.30
CA ASN A 84 5.88 2.28 1.20
C ASN A 84 4.48 2.31 0.58
N GLN A 85 3.44 2.59 1.38
CA GLN A 85 2.08 2.79 0.85
C GLN A 85 1.99 4.03 -0.04
N GLN A 86 2.58 5.15 0.38
CA GLN A 86 2.58 6.38 -0.41
C GLN A 86 3.47 6.30 -1.64
N ILE A 87 4.59 5.60 -1.58
CA ILE A 87 5.37 5.26 -2.78
C ILE A 87 4.49 4.49 -3.79
N GLY A 88 3.73 3.49 -3.32
CA GLY A 88 2.77 2.77 -4.15
C GLY A 88 1.67 3.66 -4.74
N GLU A 89 1.17 4.65 -3.99
CA GLU A 89 0.22 5.67 -4.48
C GLU A 89 0.84 6.59 -5.54
N SER A 90 2.07 7.06 -5.35
CA SER A 90 2.77 7.87 -6.35
C SER A 90 3.11 7.08 -7.61
N PHE A 91 3.25 5.76 -7.51
CA PHE A 91 3.28 4.90 -8.68
C PHE A 91 1.88 4.72 -9.30
N ARG A 92 0.79 4.69 -8.52
CA ARG A 92 -0.59 4.70 -9.04
C ARG A 92 -0.90 5.91 -9.90
N SER A 93 -0.36 7.10 -9.59
CA SER A 93 -0.52 8.27 -10.46
C SER A 93 0.31 8.18 -11.75
N ARG A 94 1.37 7.35 -11.78
CA ARG A 94 2.27 7.13 -12.92
C ARG A 94 1.86 5.97 -13.82
N VAL A 95 1.33 4.89 -13.25
CA VAL A 95 0.66 3.84 -14.01
C VAL A 95 -0.60 4.49 -14.50
N GLN A 96 -0.56 5.01 -15.74
CA GLN A 96 -1.70 5.63 -16.41
C GLN A 96 -2.96 4.90 -16.00
N ASP A 97 -4.01 5.64 -15.69
CA ASP A 97 -5.34 5.12 -15.37
C ASP A 97 -5.70 3.96 -16.32
N GLU A 98 -5.28 4.07 -17.59
CA GLU A 98 -5.35 3.04 -18.63
C GLU A 98 -4.60 1.72 -18.38
N THR A 99 -3.40 1.73 -17.80
CA THR A 99 -2.67 0.48 -17.46
C THR A 99 -3.28 -0.21 -16.23
N ILE A 100 -3.77 0.54 -15.24
CA ILE A 100 -4.53 -0.05 -14.12
C ILE A 100 -5.86 -0.60 -14.63
N LYS A 101 -6.61 0.20 -15.42
CA LYS A 101 -7.85 -0.25 -16.09
C LYS A 101 -7.61 -1.50 -16.92
N ARG A 102 -6.51 -1.57 -17.69
CA ARG A 102 -6.16 -2.75 -18.48
C ARG A 102 -5.94 -3.97 -17.59
N ARG A 103 -5.20 -3.83 -16.49
CA ARG A 103 -4.98 -4.94 -15.53
C ARG A 103 -6.24 -5.36 -14.80
N TYR A 104 -7.12 -4.41 -14.48
CA TYR A 104 -8.43 -4.71 -13.91
C TYR A 104 -9.26 -5.46 -14.94
N ALA A 105 -9.26 -5.04 -16.20
CA ALA A 105 -9.94 -5.74 -17.28
C ALA A 105 -9.38 -7.15 -17.51
N GLU A 106 -8.06 -7.32 -17.54
CA GLU A 106 -7.39 -8.63 -17.59
C GLU A 106 -7.80 -9.52 -16.41
N MET A 107 -7.83 -8.94 -15.20
CA MET A 107 -8.27 -9.66 -14.00
C MET A 107 -9.74 -10.06 -14.09
N LEU A 108 -10.63 -9.17 -14.55
CA LEU A 108 -12.05 -9.46 -14.76
C LEU A 108 -12.26 -10.57 -15.79
N GLN A 109 -11.52 -10.55 -16.89
CA GLN A 109 -11.52 -11.61 -17.90
C GLN A 109 -11.07 -12.96 -17.32
N GLU A 110 -10.04 -12.97 -16.46
CA GLU A 110 -9.59 -14.18 -15.76
C GLU A 110 -10.55 -14.67 -14.66
N LEU A 111 -11.44 -13.80 -14.17
CA LEU A 111 -12.42 -14.11 -13.14
C LEU A 111 -13.74 -14.61 -13.74
N ALA A 112 -14.12 -14.12 -14.92
CA ALA A 112 -15.29 -14.56 -15.66
C ALA A 112 -15.17 -16.03 -16.10
N ALA A 113 -16.28 -16.79 -16.00
CA ALA A 113 -16.32 -18.18 -16.45
C ALA A 113 -16.27 -18.28 -17.99
N PRO A 114 -15.83 -19.40 -18.59
CA PRO A 114 -15.72 -19.57 -20.05
C PRO A 114 -17.05 -19.53 -20.80
N SER A 115 -18.18 -19.49 -20.09
CA SER A 115 -19.51 -19.53 -20.68
C SER A 115 -20.00 -18.12 -21.02
N GLN A 116 -20.03 -17.87 -22.33
CA GLN A 116 -20.60 -16.73 -23.07
C GLN A 116 -19.66 -15.53 -23.25
N LEU A 117 -18.86 -15.65 -24.32
CA LEU A 117 -18.12 -14.60 -25.02
C LEU A 117 -16.97 -13.96 -24.22
N ALA A 118 -15.79 -14.58 -24.34
CA ALA A 118 -14.47 -14.02 -23.99
C ALA A 118 -14.08 -12.75 -24.79
N SER A 119 -15.06 -11.96 -25.23
CA SER A 119 -14.92 -10.82 -26.14
C SER A 119 -15.78 -9.61 -25.73
N GLN A 120 -16.52 -9.67 -24.62
CA GLN A 120 -17.22 -8.49 -24.09
C GLN A 120 -16.29 -7.72 -23.16
N GLN A 121 -16.19 -6.40 -23.36
CA GLN A 121 -15.50 -5.53 -22.40
C GLN A 121 -16.22 -5.61 -21.05
N PRO A 122 -15.49 -5.62 -19.92
CA PRO A 122 -16.11 -5.64 -18.60
C PRO A 122 -17.05 -4.43 -18.43
N THR A 123 -18.23 -4.66 -17.86
CA THR A 123 -19.24 -3.64 -17.64
C THR A 123 -18.92 -2.80 -16.40
N SER A 124 -19.56 -1.63 -16.24
CA SER A 124 -19.43 -0.84 -15.00
C SER A 124 -19.81 -1.64 -13.76
N HIS A 125 -20.81 -2.52 -13.88
CA HIS A 125 -21.24 -3.40 -12.80
C HIS A 125 -20.14 -4.41 -12.41
N ASP A 126 -19.40 -4.93 -13.40
CA ASP A 126 -18.25 -5.79 -13.12
C ASP A 126 -17.18 -5.03 -12.31
N TYR A 127 -16.85 -3.79 -12.67
CA TYR A 127 -15.88 -3.01 -11.89
C TYR A 127 -16.35 -2.74 -10.45
N GLU A 128 -17.65 -2.52 -10.23
CA GLU A 128 -18.25 -2.35 -8.90
C GLU A 128 -18.10 -3.59 -8.04
N LEU A 129 -18.44 -4.76 -8.58
CA LEU A 129 -18.28 -6.04 -7.88
C LEU A 129 -16.80 -6.30 -7.52
N LEU A 130 -15.85 -5.80 -8.32
CA LEU A 130 -14.41 -6.04 -8.12
C LEU A 130 -13.92 -5.18 -6.98
N SER A 131 -14.35 -3.92 -6.98
CA SER A 131 -14.10 -2.97 -5.92
C SER A 131 -14.64 -3.51 -4.59
N MET A 132 -15.86 -4.05 -4.58
CA MET A 132 -16.45 -4.67 -3.38
C MET A 132 -15.66 -5.90 -2.93
N ALA A 133 -15.26 -6.78 -3.86
CA ALA A 133 -14.44 -7.95 -3.55
C ALA A 133 -13.09 -7.53 -2.95
N PHE A 134 -12.43 -6.53 -3.53
CA PHE A 134 -11.18 -5.96 -3.00
C PHE A 134 -11.35 -5.41 -1.59
N GLN A 135 -12.40 -4.63 -1.32
CA GLN A 135 -12.68 -4.10 0.01
C GLN A 135 -12.86 -5.22 1.04
N ARG A 136 -13.64 -6.26 0.71
CA ARG A 136 -13.86 -7.42 1.58
C ARG A 136 -12.56 -8.18 1.86
N VAL A 137 -11.77 -8.46 0.82
CA VAL A 137 -10.50 -9.17 0.98
C VAL A 137 -9.51 -8.33 1.79
N LYS A 138 -9.38 -7.03 1.50
CA LYS A 138 -8.48 -6.12 2.21
C LYS A 138 -8.78 -6.05 3.71
N ALA A 139 -10.05 -6.18 4.11
CA ALA A 139 -10.45 -6.19 5.51
C ALA A 139 -10.04 -7.46 6.27
N VAL A 140 -9.86 -8.59 5.58
CA VAL A 140 -9.60 -9.89 6.22
C VAL A 140 -8.17 -10.41 6.06
N VAL A 141 -7.42 -9.93 5.08
CA VAL A 141 -6.02 -10.33 4.87
C VAL A 141 -5.06 -9.44 5.66
N ARG A 142 -3.87 -9.98 5.97
CA ARG A 142 -2.81 -9.18 6.58
C ARG A 142 -2.43 -8.02 5.64
N PRO A 143 -2.23 -6.78 6.16
CA PRO A 143 -1.87 -5.62 5.32
C PRO A 143 -0.65 -5.86 4.42
N GLN A 144 0.38 -6.56 4.93
CA GLN A 144 1.55 -6.92 4.14
C GLN A 144 1.20 -7.83 2.95
N HIS A 145 0.27 -8.78 3.12
CA HIS A 145 -0.12 -9.67 2.02
C HIS A 145 -0.93 -8.92 0.95
N TRP A 146 -1.81 -8.00 1.37
CA TRP A 146 -2.49 -7.09 0.44
C TRP A 146 -1.48 -6.28 -0.36
N GLN A 147 -0.48 -5.71 0.32
CA GLN A 147 0.56 -4.91 -0.33
C GLN A 147 1.36 -5.72 -1.36
N LEU A 148 1.73 -6.98 -1.03
CA LEU A 148 2.40 -7.87 -1.98
C LEU A 148 1.56 -8.13 -3.22
N PHE A 149 0.26 -8.38 -3.04
CA PHE A 149 -0.69 -8.58 -4.14
C PHE A 149 -0.87 -7.32 -5.00
N GLU A 150 -1.13 -6.18 -4.37
CA GLU A 150 -1.36 -4.91 -5.02
C GLU A 150 -0.14 -4.50 -5.84
N SER A 151 1.05 -4.54 -5.26
CA SER A 151 2.31 -4.23 -5.95
C SER A 151 2.63 -5.18 -7.11
N PHE A 152 2.44 -6.49 -6.92
CA PHE A 152 2.81 -7.50 -7.93
C PHE A 152 1.77 -7.66 -9.05
N VAL A 153 0.49 -7.72 -8.71
CA VAL A 153 -0.59 -8.03 -9.66
C VAL A 153 -1.16 -6.75 -10.26
N ILE A 154 -1.51 -5.78 -9.41
CA ILE A 154 -2.20 -4.56 -9.82
C ILE A 154 -1.23 -3.51 -10.38
N HIS A 155 -0.05 -3.36 -9.78
CA HIS A 155 0.95 -2.41 -10.27
C HIS A 155 1.95 -3.06 -11.24
N GLY A 156 2.10 -4.38 -11.17
CA GLY A 156 2.93 -5.14 -12.09
C GLY A 156 4.40 -4.97 -11.96
N LEU A 157 4.83 -4.60 -10.76
CA LEU A 157 6.22 -4.72 -10.38
C LEU A 157 6.60 -6.20 -10.45
N THR A 158 7.85 -6.47 -10.78
CA THR A 158 8.40 -7.82 -10.71
C THR A 158 8.46 -8.30 -9.28
N ALA A 159 8.43 -9.62 -9.08
CA ALA A 159 8.55 -10.19 -7.74
C ALA A 159 9.86 -9.80 -7.03
N SER A 160 10.93 -9.52 -7.79
CA SER A 160 12.21 -9.07 -7.25
C SER A 160 12.15 -7.63 -6.75
N GLU A 161 11.54 -6.72 -7.51
CA GLU A 161 11.33 -5.33 -7.08
C GLU A 161 10.48 -5.31 -5.81
N VAL A 162 9.32 -5.96 -5.80
CA VAL A 162 8.45 -5.99 -4.61
C VAL A 162 9.14 -6.61 -3.39
N ALA A 163 9.95 -7.64 -3.60
CA ALA A 163 10.73 -8.30 -2.55
C ALA A 163 11.74 -7.36 -1.90
N GLU A 164 12.52 -6.64 -2.70
CA GLU A 164 13.48 -5.64 -2.24
C GLU A 164 12.77 -4.50 -1.48
N GLN A 165 11.62 -4.06 -1.99
CA GLN A 165 10.85 -2.97 -1.39
C GLN A 165 10.28 -3.34 -0.01
N ILE A 166 9.70 -4.53 0.11
CA ILE A 166 8.97 -4.95 1.31
C ILE A 166 9.89 -5.71 2.30
N GLY A 167 11.10 -6.09 1.87
CA GLY A 167 12.04 -6.85 2.70
C GLY A 167 11.64 -8.31 2.87
N VAL A 168 11.12 -8.93 1.80
CA VAL A 168 10.69 -10.35 1.78
C VAL A 168 11.33 -11.08 0.61
N SER A 169 11.19 -12.40 0.51
CA SER A 169 11.68 -13.14 -0.66
C SER A 169 10.74 -12.98 -1.87
N ALA A 170 11.28 -12.99 -3.09
CA ALA A 170 10.47 -12.99 -4.32
C ALA A 170 9.51 -14.18 -4.38
N VAL A 171 9.87 -15.31 -3.77
CA VAL A 171 8.98 -16.47 -3.60
C VAL A 171 7.79 -16.10 -2.72
N MET A 172 8.03 -15.42 -1.60
CA MET A 172 6.97 -14.97 -0.69
C MET A 172 6.03 -13.95 -1.34
N VAL A 173 6.54 -13.07 -2.20
CA VAL A 173 5.70 -12.17 -3.02
C VAL A 173 4.73 -12.99 -3.87
N ARG A 174 5.25 -13.91 -4.70
CA ARG A 174 4.43 -14.72 -5.61
C ARG A 174 3.38 -15.54 -4.87
N VAL A 175 3.78 -16.23 -3.79
CA VAL A 175 2.87 -17.09 -3.02
C VAL A 175 1.76 -16.30 -2.34
N ASN A 176 2.08 -15.16 -1.70
CA ASN A 176 1.05 -14.37 -1.03
C ASN A 176 0.17 -13.63 -2.03
N ALA A 177 0.74 -13.09 -3.10
CA ALA A 177 -0.05 -12.48 -4.16
C ALA A 177 -1.04 -13.49 -4.78
N PHE A 178 -0.62 -14.72 -5.03
CA PHE A 178 -1.50 -15.78 -5.51
C PHE A 178 -2.62 -16.11 -4.53
N ARG A 179 -2.31 -16.23 -3.22
CA ARG A 179 -3.31 -16.50 -2.18
C ARG A 179 -4.36 -15.39 -2.08
N VAL A 180 -3.92 -14.13 -2.09
CA VAL A 180 -4.84 -12.98 -2.07
C VAL A 180 -5.67 -12.94 -3.34
N ARG A 181 -5.07 -13.18 -4.51
CA ARG A 181 -5.79 -13.26 -5.79
C ARG A 181 -6.91 -14.30 -5.78
N ASN A 182 -6.65 -15.50 -5.27
CA ASN A 182 -7.66 -16.55 -5.16
C ASN A 182 -8.79 -16.15 -4.21
N ARG A 183 -8.48 -15.47 -3.11
CA ARG A 183 -9.50 -14.97 -2.19
C ARG A 183 -10.36 -13.88 -2.82
N VAL A 184 -9.78 -13.00 -3.63
CA VAL A 184 -10.56 -12.03 -4.43
C VAL A 184 -11.49 -12.76 -5.39
N ARG A 185 -11.00 -13.82 -6.05
CA ARG A 185 -11.82 -14.64 -6.94
C ARG A 185 -12.99 -15.29 -6.22
N GLU A 186 -12.79 -15.78 -5.01
CA GLU A 186 -13.84 -16.37 -4.19
C GLU A 186 -14.90 -15.32 -3.81
N GLU A 187 -14.48 -14.17 -3.28
CA GLU A 187 -15.39 -13.07 -2.93
C GLU A 187 -16.16 -12.54 -4.14
N TRP A 188 -15.48 -12.40 -5.28
CA TRP A 188 -16.10 -12.02 -6.54
C TRP A 188 -17.22 -12.97 -6.95
N LYS A 189 -16.98 -14.29 -6.89
CA LYS A 189 -17.99 -15.30 -7.21
C LYS A 189 -19.16 -15.29 -6.23
N VAL A 190 -18.90 -15.02 -4.95
CA VAL A 190 -19.96 -14.86 -3.94
C VAL A 190 -20.83 -13.66 -4.29
N LEU A 191 -20.21 -12.53 -4.66
CA LEU A 191 -20.92 -11.31 -5.06
C LEU A 191 -21.71 -11.48 -6.37
N GLN A 192 -21.22 -12.26 -7.32
CA GLN A 192 -21.97 -12.58 -8.55
C GLN A 192 -23.20 -13.46 -8.31
N ASN A 193 -23.19 -14.31 -7.27
CA ASN A 193 -24.26 -15.29 -7.00
C ASN A 193 -25.16 -14.90 -5.82
N GLY A 194 -24.88 -13.78 -5.14
CA GLY A 194 -25.66 -13.31 -3.99
C GLY A 194 -26.91 -12.54 -4.43
N PRO A 195 -28.03 -12.61 -3.68
CA PRO A 195 -29.12 -11.67 -3.87
C PRO A 195 -28.64 -10.30 -3.38
N PHE A 196 -28.88 -9.26 -4.19
CA PHE A 196 -28.73 -7.88 -3.76
C PHE A 196 -29.67 -7.58 -2.59
#